data_AF-A0A1G1LMU5-F1
#
_entry.id   AF-A0A1G1LMU5-F1
#
_cell.length_a   1.000
_cell.length_b   1.000
_cell.length_c   1.000
_cell.angle_alpha   90.00
_cell.angle_beta   90.00
_cell.angle_gamma   90.00
#
_symmetry.space_group_name_H-M   'P 1'
#
loop_
_entity.id
_entity.type
_entity.pdbx_description
1 polymer ?
#
loop_
_entity_poly.entity_id
_entity_poly.type
_entity_poly.pdbx_seq_one_letter_code
_entity_poly.pdbx_strand_id
1 'polypeptide(L)' 'MKANLYHAAKKYVEVIKKIEKTPDPKELRLLEEKRVELHWKFIDVLKRQGIAFKDRDHATRIAVRIAHGEL' A
#
# COMPACT_ATOMS: atom_id res chain seq x y z
N MET A 1 1.35 15.91 8.58
CA MET A 1 0.35 15.21 7.72
C MET A 1 0.97 14.46 6.54
N LYS A 2 1.91 15.03 5.76
CA LYS A 2 2.58 14.33 4.63
C LYS A 2 3.37 13.07 5.01
N ALA A 3 4.05 13.06 6.16
CA ALA A 3 4.84 11.90 6.60
C ALA A 3 4.00 10.62 6.80
N ASN A 4 2.73 10.75 7.19
CA ASN A 4 1.85 9.61 7.41
C ASN A 4 1.44 8.93 6.09
N LEU A 5 1.21 9.71 5.03
CA LEU A 5 0.89 9.19 3.71
C LEU A 5 2.09 8.45 3.10
N TYR A 6 3.28 9.06 3.16
CA TYR A 6 4.50 8.44 2.67
C TYR A 6 4.80 7.12 3.39
N HIS A 7 4.68 7.10 4.72
CA HIS A 7 4.94 5.89 5.51
C HIS A 7 3.92 4.78 5.23
N ALA A 8 2.64 5.12 5.12
CA ALA A 8 1.58 4.17 4.79
C ALA A 8 1.78 3.58 3.38
N ALA A 9 2.08 4.43 2.40
CA ALA A 9 2.38 4.01 1.03
C ALA A 9 3.60 3.09 0.97
N LYS A 10 4.71 3.48 1.62
CA LYS A 10 5.95 2.71 1.61
C LYS A 10 5.77 1.33 2.22
N LYS A 11 5.15 1.23 3.40
CA LYS A 11 4.86 -0.06 4.04
C LYS A 11 3.96 -0.95 3.18
N TYR A 12 2.96 -0.36 2.52
CA TYR A 12 2.07 -1.11 1.65
C TYR A 12 2.81 -1.69 0.44
N VAL A 13 3.64 -0.87 -0.22
CA VAL A 13 4.46 -1.27 -1.37
C VAL A 13 5.52 -2.30 -0.98
N GLU A 14 6.13 -2.17 0.19
CA GLU A 14 7.11 -3.15 0.71
C GLU A 14 6.49 -4.54 0.88
N VAL A 15 5.25 -4.63 1.38
CA VAL A 15 4.55 -5.92 1.50
C VAL A 15 4.24 -6.51 0.13
N ILE A 16 3.81 -5.70 -0.85
CA ILE A 16 3.59 -6.16 -2.23
C ILE A 16 4.89 -6.73 -2.82
N LYS A 17 6.01 -6.00 -2.70
CA LYS A 17 7.33 -6.47 -3.15
C LYS A 17 7.79 -7.73 -2.43
N LYS A 18 7.39 -7.93 -1.18
CA LYS A 18 7.71 -9.13 -0.42
C LYS A 18 6.91 -10.34 -0.91
N ILE A 19 5.61 -10.16 -1.16
CA ILE A 19 4.73 -11.19 -1.75
C ILE A 19 5.31 -11.72 -3.07
N GLU A 20 5.75 -10.83 -3.97
CA GLU A 20 6.34 -11.20 -5.27
C GLU A 20 7.61 -12.06 -5.14
N LYS A 21 8.31 -11.99 -4.01
CA LYS A 21 9.59 -12.68 -3.76
C LYS A 21 9.45 -13.88 -2.83
N THR A 22 8.28 -14.12 -2.22
CA THR A 22 8.07 -15.20 -1.26
C THR A 22 7.56 -16.44 -1.98
N PRO A 23 8.35 -17.54 -2.01
CA PRO A 23 7.91 -18.80 -2.61
C PRO A 23 7.10 -19.67 -1.63
N ASP A 24 7.23 -19.44 -0.32
CA ASP A 24 6.56 -20.24 0.70
C ASP A 24 5.04 -19.91 0.76
N PRO A 25 4.15 -20.89 0.54
CA PRO A 25 2.70 -20.64 0.50
C PRO A 25 2.11 -20.17 1.84
N LYS A 26 2.71 -20.55 2.99
CA LYS A 26 2.21 -20.16 4.31
C LYS A 26 2.59 -18.71 4.60
N GLU A 27 3.84 -18.33 4.35
CA GLU A 27 4.29 -16.95 4.45
C GLU A 27 3.56 -16.07 3.44
N LEU A 28 3.30 -16.55 2.22
CA LEU A 28 2.52 -15.85 1.21
C LEU A 28 1.11 -15.50 1.72
N ARG A 29 0.42 -16.45 2.35
CA ARG A 29 -0.91 -16.22 2.93
C ARG A 29 -0.88 -15.12 4.01
N LEU A 30 0.10 -15.16 4.91
CA LEU A 30 0.25 -14.15 5.96
C LEU A 30 0.56 -12.76 5.37
N LEU A 31 1.37 -12.71 4.32
CA LEU A 31 1.68 -11.46 3.62
C LEU A 31 0.46 -10.91 2.87
N GLU A 32 -0.36 -11.77 2.27
CA GLU A 32 -1.62 -11.41 1.61
C GLU A 32 -2.62 -10.80 2.60
N GLU A 33 -2.80 -11.41 3.78
CA GLU A 33 -3.63 -10.88 4.86
C GLU A 33 -3.12 -9.50 5.30
N LYS A 34 -1.82 -9.36 5.50
CA LYS A 34 -1.17 -8.09 5.84
C LYS A 34 -1.31 -7.04 4.74
N ARG A 35 -1.26 -7.45 3.46
CA ARG A 35 -1.46 -6.57 2.31
C ARG A 35 -2.87 -5.97 2.33
N VAL A 36 -3.89 -6.78 2.65
CA VAL A 36 -5.28 -6.32 2.74
C VAL A 36 -5.45 -5.32 3.88
N GLU A 37 -4.86 -5.59 5.06
CA GLU A 37 -4.90 -4.66 6.19
C GLU A 37 -4.25 -3.31 5.84
N LEU A 38 -3.06 -3.34 5.25
CA LEU A 38 -2.34 -2.14 4.83
C LEU A 38 -3.06 -1.39 3.72
N HIS A 39 -3.72 -2.10 2.82
CA HIS A 39 -4.54 -1.50 1.77
C HIS A 39 -5.66 -0.64 2.39
N TRP A 40 -6.43 -1.19 3.32
CA TRP A 40 -7.51 -0.43 3.98
C TRP A 40 -6.98 0.77 4.78
N LYS A 41 -5.87 0.60 5.51
CA LYS A 41 -5.21 1.73 6.20
C LYS A 41 -4.78 2.81 5.21
N PHE A 42 -4.24 2.43 4.06
CA PHE A 42 -3.81 3.37 3.05
C PHE A 42 -5.00 4.13 2.42
N ILE A 43 -6.10 3.43 2.12
CA ILE A 43 -7.35 4.04 1.66
C ILE A 43 -7.88 5.08 2.66
N ASP A 44 -7.87 4.75 3.95
CA ASP A 44 -8.30 5.69 4.99
C ASP A 44 -7.42 6.94 5.04
N VAL A 45 -6.10 6.78 4.86
CA VAL A 45 -5.18 7.92 4.78
C VAL A 45 -5.46 8.76 3.53
N LEU A 46 -5.71 8.16 2.36
CA LEU A 46 -6.09 8.89 1.15
C LEU A 46 -7.37 9.71 1.36
N LYS A 47 -8.41 9.10 1.94
CA LYS A 47 -9.68 9.77 2.24
C LYS A 47 -9.50 10.95 3.18
N ARG A 48 -8.73 10.78 4.27
CA ARG A 48 -8.44 11.85 5.23
C ARG A 48 -7.65 13.02 4.62
N GLN A 49 -6.91 12.78 3.55
CA GLN A 49 -6.16 13.81 2.83
C GLN A 49 -6.92 14.37 1.61
N GLY A 50 -8.15 13.91 1.37
CA GLY A 50 -8.93 14.35 0.21
C GLY A 50 -8.36 13.89 -1.13
N ILE A 51 -7.49 12.87 -1.15
CA ILE A 51 -6.91 12.34 -2.38
C ILE A 51 -7.91 11.39 -3.03
N ALA A 52 -8.41 11.79 -4.20
CA ALA A 52 -9.33 10.98 -4.97
C ALA A 52 -8.62 9.77 -5.59
N PHE A 53 -9.26 8.61 -5.53
CA PHE A 53 -8.87 7.39 -6.23
C PHE A 53 -10.12 6.79 -6.89
N LYS A 54 -9.92 6.02 -7.96
CA LYS A 54 -11.01 5.49 -8.80
C LYS A 54 -11.44 4.10 -8.35
N ASP A 55 -10.44 3.27 -8.08
CA ASP A 55 -10.58 1.87 -7.74
C ASP A 55 -9.35 1.41 -6.94
N ARG A 56 -9.34 0.12 -6.59
CA ARG A 56 -8.29 -0.53 -5.80
C ARG A 56 -6.92 -0.44 -6.47
N ASP A 57 -6.87 -0.63 -7.78
CA ASP A 57 -5.64 -0.59 -8.59
C ASP A 57 -5.09 0.83 -8.67
N HIS A 58 -5.97 1.83 -8.84
CA HIS A 58 -5.60 3.24 -8.82
C HIS A 58 -5.01 3.63 -7.46
N ALA A 59 -5.60 3.20 -6.35
CA ALA A 59 -5.02 3.41 -5.02
C ALA A 59 -3.63 2.77 -4.89
N THR A 60 -3.46 1.55 -5.40
CA THR A 60 -2.15 0.87 -5.39
C THR A 60 -1.11 1.63 -6.21
N ARG A 61 -1.47 2.13 -7.40
CA ARG A 61 -0.59 2.97 -8.22
C ARG A 61 -0.21 4.28 -7.52
N ILE A 62 -1.17 4.92 -6.84
CA ILE A 62 -0.89 6.12 -6.03
C ILE A 62 0.13 5.79 -4.93
N ALA A 63 -0.03 4.66 -4.22
CA ALA A 63 0.94 4.22 -3.21
C ALA A 63 2.35 4.04 -3.79
N VAL A 64 2.48 3.40 -4.95
CA VAL A 64 3.77 3.21 -5.64
C VAL A 64 4.42 4.55 -5.96
N ARG A 65 3.67 5.49 -6.55
CA ARG A 65 4.16 6.84 -6.90
C ARG A 65 4.61 7.63 -5.68
N ILE A 66 3.84 7.58 -4.59
CA ILE A 66 4.21 8.22 -3.32
C ILE A 66 5.47 7.59 -2.74
N ALA A 67 5.57 6.26 -2.73
CA ALA A 67 6.72 5.55 -2.17
C ALA A 67 8.02 5.85 -2.93
N HIS A 68 7.93 6.16 -4.22
CA HIS A 68 9.06 6.55 -5.08
C HIS A 68 9.36 8.06 -5.04
N GLY A 69 8.56 8.86 -4.34
CA GLY A 69 8.77 10.31 -4.23
C GLY A 69 8.34 11.11 -5.46
N GLU A 70 7.47 10.56 -6.30
CA GLU A 70 7.01 11.17 -7.57
C GLU A 70 5.80 12.12 -7.38
N LEU A 71 5.60 12.68 -6.18
CA LEU A 71 4.41 13.44 -5.79
C LEU A 71 4.73 14.73 -5.02
#